data_AF-A0A4Q7FRD9-F1
#
_entry.id   AF-A0A4Q7FRD9-F1
#
_cell.length_a   1.000
_cell.length_b   1.000
_cell.length_c   1.000
_cell.angle_alpha   90.00
_cell.angle_beta   90.00
_cell.angle_gamma   90.00
#
_symmetry.space_group_name_H-M   'P 1'
#
loop_
_entity.id
_entity.type
_entity.pdbx_description
1 polymer ?
#
loop_
_entity_poly.entity_id
_entity_poly.type
_entity_poly.pdbx_seq_one_letter_code
_entity_poly.pdbx_strand_id
1 'polypeptide(L)'
;MEEHRLLRRMETWPGRRPTQLAFEARGYSLHRAWQQRVIASCGEDQTDILNRYWDDVALETMQSLGRGDPDTRKFVVQPRYRSRLLDELFLKRVVEEPFRAPPLVPCLFERYKKIYFDAAFREGETAFFRSLREPERERLGIKPVTWSGKKRDFAPFADEFCRALGFTRRRNRWLKTVADSDDALTFEVGLDTGGNHFCIGPPVIFKIYCENDPKLAFEITNLETFDRLIPGVVEYKRTFDSDDLLLGAKAFIELFESLRDHYEIARRDNS
;
A
#
# COMPACT_ATOMS: atom_id res chain seq x y z
N MET A 1 8.19 -7.89 -29.59
CA MET A 1 7.60 -6.86 -28.72
C MET A 1 8.70 -6.48 -27.76
N GLU A 2 9.20 -5.24 -27.86
CA GLU A 2 10.24 -4.76 -26.96
C GLU A 2 9.65 -4.72 -25.54
N GLU A 3 10.31 -5.41 -24.63
CA GLU A 3 9.81 -5.53 -23.27
C GLU A 3 10.01 -4.22 -22.52
N HIS A 4 8.94 -3.69 -21.94
CA HIS A 4 8.96 -2.36 -21.34
C HIS A 4 9.89 -2.31 -20.13
N ARG A 5 10.83 -1.36 -20.11
CA ARG A 5 11.88 -1.19 -19.08
C ARG A 5 11.32 -1.18 -17.65
N LEU A 6 10.24 -0.44 -17.40
CA LEU A 6 9.56 -0.42 -16.11
C LEU A 6 9.10 -1.81 -15.64
N LEU A 7 8.56 -2.65 -16.54
CA LEU A 7 8.09 -3.99 -16.17
C LEU A 7 9.27 -4.87 -15.72
N ARG A 8 10.38 -4.87 -16.46
CA ARG A 8 11.63 -5.55 -16.05
C ARG A 8 12.09 -5.12 -14.68
N ARG A 9 12.00 -3.83 -14.37
CA ARG A 9 12.39 -3.32 -13.06
C ARG A 9 11.44 -3.80 -11.97
N MET A 10 10.12 -3.76 -12.17
CA MET A 10 9.17 -4.19 -11.14
C MET A 10 9.27 -5.69 -10.83
N GLU A 11 9.80 -6.50 -11.74
CA GLU A 11 10.07 -7.93 -11.50
C GLU A 11 11.22 -8.19 -10.53
N THR A 12 12.16 -7.26 -10.37
CA THR A 12 13.28 -7.42 -9.44
C THR A 12 12.89 -7.13 -7.99
N TRP A 13 11.65 -6.69 -7.74
CA TRP A 13 11.16 -6.49 -6.39
C TRP A 13 11.12 -7.83 -5.62
N PRO A 14 11.76 -7.92 -4.44
CA PRO A 14 11.90 -9.18 -3.70
C PRO A 14 10.60 -9.68 -3.04
N GLY A 15 9.50 -8.94 -3.22
CA GLY A 15 8.19 -9.25 -2.66
C GLY A 15 7.88 -8.52 -1.36
N ARG A 16 6.73 -8.87 -0.78
CA ARG A 16 6.12 -8.19 0.37
C ARG A 16 7.02 -8.13 1.61
N ARG A 17 7.57 -9.27 2.04
CA ARG A 17 8.18 -9.40 3.38
C ARG A 17 9.33 -8.42 3.61
N PRO A 18 10.32 -8.27 2.70
CA PRO A 18 11.39 -7.30 2.89
C PRO A 18 10.89 -5.85 2.96
N THR A 19 9.92 -5.48 2.13
CA THR A 19 9.30 -4.13 2.19
C THR A 19 8.55 -3.92 3.50
N GLN A 20 7.79 -4.92 3.94
CA GLN A 20 7.07 -4.86 5.20
C GLN A 20 8.02 -4.68 6.39
N LEU A 21 9.12 -5.43 6.44
CA LEU A 21 10.13 -5.31 7.50
C LEU A 21 10.81 -3.93 7.48
N ALA A 22 11.12 -3.39 6.29
CA ALA A 22 11.68 -2.05 6.15
C ALA A 22 10.70 -0.95 6.61
N PHE A 23 9.40 -1.16 6.41
CA PHE A 23 8.35 -0.27 6.91
C PHE A 23 8.17 -0.38 8.44
N GLU A 24 8.21 -1.60 8.98
CA GLU A 24 8.18 -1.86 10.43
C GLU A 24 9.40 -1.27 11.14
N ALA A 25 10.58 -1.32 10.53
CA ALA A 25 11.81 -0.72 11.06
C ALA A 25 11.74 0.81 11.18
N ARG A 26 10.87 1.46 10.39
CA ARG A 26 10.54 2.90 10.52
C ARG A 26 9.52 3.18 11.62
N GLY A 27 9.07 2.13 12.30
CA GLY A 27 8.15 2.23 13.42
C GLY A 27 6.69 2.32 12.99
N TYR A 28 6.27 1.58 11.98
CA TYR A 28 4.87 1.44 11.62
C TYR A 28 4.38 0.03 11.93
N SER A 29 3.27 -0.11 12.65
CA SER A 29 2.86 -1.41 13.21
C SER A 29 1.39 -1.78 13.03
N LEU A 30 0.52 -0.85 12.62
CA LEU A 30 -0.92 -1.13 12.47
C LEU A 30 -1.21 -2.28 11.49
N HIS A 31 -0.46 -2.38 10.39
CA HIS A 31 -0.64 -3.47 9.43
C HIS A 31 -0.28 -4.83 10.04
N ARG A 32 0.75 -4.89 10.90
CA ARG A 32 1.13 -6.13 11.60
C ARG A 32 0.05 -6.55 12.58
N ALA A 33 -0.49 -5.61 13.35
CA ALA A 33 -1.59 -5.87 14.26
C ALA A 33 -2.83 -6.38 13.50
N TRP A 34 -3.12 -5.81 12.32
CA TRP A 34 -4.18 -6.31 11.44
C TRP A 34 -3.93 -7.75 10.99
N GLN A 35 -2.73 -8.07 10.50
CA GLN A 35 -2.39 -9.42 10.06
C GLN A 35 -2.56 -10.45 11.20
N GLN A 36 -2.12 -10.10 12.42
CA GLN A 36 -2.28 -10.95 13.61
C GLN A 36 -3.76 -11.18 13.96
N ARG A 37 -4.60 -10.13 13.91
CA ARG A 37 -6.05 -10.28 14.15
C ARG A 37 -6.75 -11.13 13.10
N VAL A 38 -6.32 -11.00 11.85
CA VAL A 38 -6.82 -11.83 10.76
C VAL A 38 -6.47 -13.29 10.98
N ILE A 39 -5.20 -13.58 11.31
CA ILE A 39 -4.75 -14.94 11.65
C ILE A 39 -5.54 -15.48 12.85
N ALA A 40 -5.65 -14.72 13.93
CA ALA A 40 -6.41 -15.13 15.12
C ALA A 40 -7.90 -15.41 14.81
N SER A 41 -8.48 -14.66 13.88
CA SER A 41 -9.87 -14.84 13.43
C SER A 41 -10.05 -16.02 12.47
N CYS A 42 -9.02 -16.35 11.70
CA CYS A 42 -9.01 -17.46 10.74
C CYS A 42 -8.62 -18.80 11.37
N GLY A 43 -7.89 -18.77 12.50
CA GLY A 43 -7.22 -19.93 13.08
C GLY A 43 -5.72 -19.93 12.76
N GLU A 44 -4.89 -20.28 13.74
CA GLU A 44 -3.43 -20.32 13.58
C GLU A 44 -2.96 -21.33 12.52
N ASP A 45 -3.75 -22.39 12.32
CA ASP A 45 -3.56 -23.40 11.26
C ASP A 45 -3.67 -22.80 9.84
N GLN A 46 -4.32 -21.64 9.69
CA GLN A 46 -4.43 -20.92 8.41
C GLN A 46 -3.26 -19.96 8.15
N THR A 47 -2.29 -19.83 9.05
CA THR A 47 -1.21 -18.84 8.95
C THR A 47 -0.41 -18.97 7.65
N ASP A 48 -0.06 -20.19 7.25
CA ASP A 48 0.77 -20.44 6.08
C ASP A 48 0.05 -20.08 4.77
N ILE A 49 -1.22 -20.50 4.63
CA ILE A 49 -2.02 -20.18 3.45
C ILE A 49 -2.29 -18.67 3.34
N LEU A 50 -2.55 -17.99 4.47
CA LEU A 50 -2.74 -16.55 4.51
C LEU A 50 -1.48 -15.79 4.07
N ASN A 51 -0.33 -16.13 4.64
CA ASN A 51 0.93 -15.50 4.27
C ASN A 51 1.27 -15.75 2.79
N ARG A 52 1.05 -16.97 2.30
CA ARG A 52 1.30 -17.29 0.90
C ARG A 52 0.36 -16.54 -0.03
N TYR A 53 -0.92 -16.46 0.31
CA TYR A 53 -1.92 -15.69 -0.43
C TYR A 53 -1.52 -14.21 -0.52
N TRP A 54 -1.12 -13.58 0.59
CA TRP A 54 -0.67 -12.19 0.60
C TRP A 54 0.62 -11.97 -0.19
N ASP A 55 1.58 -12.89 -0.10
CA ASP A 55 2.84 -12.83 -0.87
C ASP A 55 2.55 -12.90 -2.38
N ASP A 56 1.64 -13.78 -2.82
CA ASP A 56 1.28 -13.96 -4.22
C ASP A 56 0.46 -12.76 -4.77
N VAL A 57 -0.50 -12.22 -3.99
CA VAL A 57 -1.27 -11.02 -4.34
C VAL A 57 -0.33 -9.82 -4.52
N ALA A 58 0.64 -9.64 -3.62
CA ALA A 58 1.59 -8.55 -3.67
C ALA A 58 2.46 -8.61 -4.93
N LEU A 59 2.99 -9.79 -5.28
CA LEU A 59 3.81 -9.98 -6.48
C LEU A 59 3.02 -9.69 -7.77
N GLU A 60 1.81 -10.23 -7.89
CA GLU A 60 0.97 -9.96 -9.08
C GLU A 60 0.57 -8.48 -9.17
N THR A 61 0.32 -7.82 -8.03
CA THR A 61 0.05 -6.37 -7.99
C THR A 61 1.26 -5.57 -8.42
N MET A 62 2.46 -5.93 -7.94
CA MET A 62 3.69 -5.23 -8.29
C MET A 62 3.98 -5.31 -9.80
N GLN A 63 3.95 -6.53 -10.34
CA GLN A 63 4.31 -6.80 -11.73
C GLN A 63 3.22 -6.39 -12.73
N SER A 64 2.00 -6.11 -12.26
CA SER A 64 0.93 -5.49 -13.06
C SER A 64 0.89 -3.97 -12.94
N LEU A 65 1.92 -3.34 -12.36
CA LEU A 65 2.02 -1.89 -12.16
C LEU A 65 0.86 -1.30 -11.32
N GLY A 66 0.30 -2.11 -10.41
CA GLY A 66 -0.89 -1.75 -9.64
C GLY A 66 -2.19 -1.70 -10.46
N ARG A 67 -2.15 -2.08 -11.76
CA ARG A 67 -3.29 -2.09 -12.68
C ARG A 67 -3.91 -3.49 -12.85
N GLY A 68 -3.67 -4.35 -11.88
CA GLY A 68 -4.28 -5.66 -11.75
C GLY A 68 -5.16 -5.75 -10.50
N ASP A 69 -6.09 -6.69 -10.54
CA ASP A 69 -6.89 -7.11 -9.40
C ASP A 69 -6.74 -8.63 -9.22
N PRO A 70 -5.78 -9.06 -8.39
CA PRO A 70 -5.47 -10.48 -8.19
C PRO A 70 -6.64 -11.32 -7.70
N ASP A 71 -7.58 -10.74 -6.94
CA ASP A 71 -8.74 -11.46 -6.41
C ASP A 71 -9.83 -11.69 -7.49
N THR A 72 -9.97 -10.77 -8.44
CA THR A 72 -10.91 -10.96 -9.57
C THR A 72 -10.27 -11.56 -10.81
N ARG A 73 -8.97 -11.85 -10.75
CA ARG A 73 -8.10 -12.27 -11.87
C ARG A 73 -8.17 -11.34 -13.08
N LYS A 74 -8.40 -10.04 -12.89
CA LYS A 74 -8.50 -9.05 -13.98
C LYS A 74 -7.22 -8.22 -14.05
N PHE A 75 -6.58 -8.19 -15.22
CA PHE A 75 -5.30 -7.51 -15.42
C PHE A 75 -5.34 -6.63 -16.66
N VAL A 76 -5.15 -5.33 -16.48
CA VAL A 76 -4.94 -4.39 -17.61
C VAL A 76 -3.51 -4.54 -18.13
N VAL A 77 -2.55 -4.72 -17.22
CA VAL A 77 -1.15 -5.06 -17.51
C VAL A 77 -0.91 -6.47 -16.99
N GLN A 78 -0.51 -7.39 -17.87
CA GLN A 78 -0.28 -8.77 -17.49
C GLN A 78 1.00 -8.89 -16.66
N PRO A 79 0.94 -9.42 -15.42
CA PRO A 79 2.13 -9.69 -14.64
C PRO A 79 2.85 -10.91 -15.23
N ARG A 80 4.18 -10.95 -15.12
CA ARG A 80 4.96 -12.13 -15.52
C ARG A 80 4.75 -13.29 -14.58
N TYR A 81 4.78 -13.01 -13.30
CA TYR A 81 4.42 -13.93 -12.25
C TYR A 81 2.90 -14.08 -12.22
N ARG A 82 2.44 -15.33 -12.35
CA ARG A 82 1.04 -15.73 -12.22
C ARG A 82 0.96 -16.82 -11.15
N SER A 83 0.26 -16.54 -10.06
CA SER A 83 0.12 -17.49 -8.97
C SER A 83 -0.90 -18.57 -9.33
N ARG A 84 -0.40 -19.79 -9.42
CA ARG A 84 -1.23 -21.00 -9.51
C ARG A 84 -2.15 -21.15 -8.30
N LEU A 85 -1.69 -20.78 -7.10
CA LEU A 85 -2.52 -20.82 -5.90
C LEU A 85 -3.73 -19.90 -6.05
N LEU A 86 -3.54 -18.66 -6.51
CA LEU A 86 -4.63 -17.72 -6.72
C LEU A 86 -5.59 -18.19 -7.81
N ASP A 87 -5.09 -18.83 -8.87
CA ASP A 87 -5.96 -19.45 -9.89
C ASP A 87 -6.81 -20.59 -9.28
N GLU A 88 -6.21 -21.46 -8.48
CA GLU A 88 -6.91 -22.57 -7.82
C GLU A 88 -7.96 -22.08 -6.80
N LEU A 89 -7.62 -21.07 -6.00
CA LEU A 89 -8.57 -20.45 -5.06
C LEU A 89 -9.69 -19.72 -5.81
N PHE A 90 -9.36 -19.01 -6.90
CA PHE A 90 -10.37 -18.32 -7.72
C PHE A 90 -11.37 -19.29 -8.32
N LEU A 91 -10.93 -20.44 -8.83
CA LEU A 91 -11.83 -21.46 -9.39
C LEU A 91 -12.78 -22.06 -8.33
N LYS A 92 -12.37 -22.09 -7.06
CA LYS A 92 -13.14 -22.61 -5.93
C LYS A 92 -13.94 -21.55 -5.17
N ARG A 93 -13.82 -20.28 -5.56
CA ARG A 93 -14.41 -19.17 -4.81
C ARG A 93 -15.93 -19.28 -4.77
N VAL A 94 -16.50 -18.89 -3.64
CA VAL A 94 -17.94 -18.69 -3.49
C VAL A 94 -18.23 -17.23 -3.81
N VAL A 95 -19.14 -16.99 -4.76
CA VAL A 95 -19.67 -15.65 -5.05
C VAL A 95 -21.03 -15.56 -4.37
N GLU A 96 -21.16 -14.65 -3.42
CA GLU A 96 -22.36 -14.46 -2.59
C GLU A 96 -22.71 -12.97 -2.62
N GLU A 97 -23.95 -12.61 -2.98
CA GLU A 97 -24.39 -11.20 -2.93
C GLU A 97 -24.42 -10.69 -1.48
N PRO A 98 -24.01 -9.44 -1.21
CA PRO A 98 -23.66 -8.36 -2.15
C PRO A 98 -22.17 -8.34 -2.58
N PHE A 99 -21.40 -9.40 -2.32
CA PHE A 99 -19.95 -9.43 -2.48
C PHE A 99 -19.54 -9.87 -3.88
N ARG A 100 -19.24 -8.90 -4.75
CA ARG A 100 -18.84 -9.13 -6.14
C ARG A 100 -17.37 -9.56 -6.33
N ALA A 101 -16.52 -9.25 -5.36
CA ALA A 101 -15.07 -9.50 -5.41
C ALA A 101 -14.52 -9.79 -4.00
N PRO A 102 -14.96 -10.87 -3.34
CA PRO A 102 -14.47 -11.20 -2.01
C PRO A 102 -13.02 -11.71 -2.06
N PRO A 103 -12.27 -11.61 -0.94
CA PRO A 103 -11.00 -12.30 -0.79
C PRO A 103 -11.13 -13.79 -1.12
N LEU A 104 -10.12 -14.37 -1.76
CA LEU A 104 -10.19 -15.75 -2.27
C LEU A 104 -10.04 -16.83 -1.19
N VAL A 105 -9.44 -16.49 -0.04
CA VAL A 105 -9.31 -17.43 1.09
C VAL A 105 -10.63 -17.43 1.87
N PRO A 106 -11.29 -18.59 2.07
CA PRO A 106 -12.61 -18.64 2.70
C PRO A 106 -12.68 -17.97 4.08
N CYS A 107 -11.69 -18.19 4.95
CA CYS A 107 -11.68 -17.58 6.28
C CYS A 107 -11.57 -16.04 6.24
N LEU A 108 -10.84 -15.48 5.24
CA LEU A 108 -10.78 -14.05 5.00
C LEU A 108 -12.14 -13.52 4.55
N PHE A 109 -12.82 -14.26 3.68
CA PHE A 109 -14.15 -13.88 3.23
C PHE A 109 -15.16 -13.91 4.39
N GLU A 110 -15.14 -14.93 5.25
CA GLU A 110 -15.99 -14.98 6.45
C GLU A 110 -15.71 -13.81 7.41
N ARG A 111 -14.43 -13.47 7.62
CA ARG A 111 -14.07 -12.27 8.40
C ARG A 111 -14.58 -10.99 7.74
N TYR A 112 -14.46 -10.88 6.42
CA TYR A 112 -14.96 -9.73 5.66
C TYR A 112 -16.48 -9.59 5.79
N LYS A 113 -17.23 -10.71 5.75
CA LYS A 113 -18.67 -10.74 6.02
C LYS A 113 -19.01 -10.25 7.43
N LYS A 114 -18.24 -10.67 8.44
CA LYS A 114 -18.42 -10.16 9.82
C LYS A 114 -18.23 -8.65 9.90
N ILE A 115 -17.20 -8.08 9.27
CA ILE A 115 -17.01 -6.62 9.23
C ILE A 115 -18.23 -5.91 8.60
N TYR A 116 -18.82 -6.51 7.58
CA TYR A 116 -19.96 -5.93 6.86
C TYR A 116 -21.28 -6.03 7.67
N PHE A 117 -21.63 -7.21 8.17
CA PHE A 117 -22.93 -7.49 8.78
C PHE A 117 -22.97 -7.38 10.30
N ASP A 118 -21.86 -7.63 11.00
CA ASP A 118 -21.80 -7.61 12.46
C ASP A 118 -21.29 -6.25 12.95
N ALA A 119 -22.23 -5.42 13.41
CA ALA A 119 -21.93 -4.08 13.91
C ALA A 119 -21.03 -4.11 15.16
N ALA A 120 -21.27 -5.04 16.09
CA ALA A 120 -20.47 -5.15 17.31
C ALA A 120 -19.04 -5.58 16.98
N PHE A 121 -18.86 -6.50 16.04
CA PHE A 121 -17.55 -6.88 15.55
C PHE A 121 -16.81 -5.70 14.90
N ARG A 122 -17.49 -4.97 14.01
CA ARG A 122 -16.92 -3.79 13.34
C ARG A 122 -16.54 -2.68 14.32
N GLU A 123 -17.36 -2.41 15.31
CA GLU A 123 -17.08 -1.43 16.36
C GLU A 123 -15.90 -1.86 17.23
N GLY A 124 -15.80 -3.15 17.57
CA GLY A 124 -14.65 -3.72 18.28
C GLY A 124 -13.34 -3.59 17.51
N GLU A 125 -13.35 -3.86 16.19
CA GLU A 125 -12.19 -3.62 15.32
C GLU A 125 -11.80 -2.14 15.27
N THR A 126 -12.80 -1.26 15.14
CA THR A 126 -12.58 0.19 15.10
C THR A 126 -11.96 0.70 16.40
N ALA A 127 -12.49 0.29 17.55
CA ALA A 127 -11.97 0.65 18.86
C ALA A 127 -10.55 0.12 19.08
N PHE A 128 -10.28 -1.12 18.64
CA PHE A 128 -8.94 -1.72 18.72
C PHE A 128 -7.90 -0.91 17.93
N PHE A 129 -8.15 -0.60 16.65
CA PHE A 129 -7.17 0.17 15.88
C PHE A 129 -7.07 1.63 16.35
N ARG A 130 -8.15 2.19 16.90
CA ARG A 130 -8.10 3.51 17.52
C ARG A 130 -7.16 3.53 18.72
N SER A 131 -7.15 2.50 19.56
CA SER A 131 -6.26 2.44 20.72
C SER A 131 -4.78 2.24 20.35
N LEU A 132 -4.50 1.65 19.18
CA LEU A 132 -3.13 1.48 18.70
C LEU A 132 -2.54 2.71 18.00
N ARG A 133 -3.39 3.58 17.45
CA ARG A 133 -2.94 4.79 16.74
C ARG A 133 -2.26 5.76 17.65
N GLU A 134 -2.85 6.04 18.81
CA GLU A 134 -2.36 7.11 19.68
C GLU A 134 -0.90 6.88 20.11
N PRO A 135 -0.52 5.71 20.65
CA PRO A 135 0.88 5.44 20.97
C PRO A 135 1.81 5.51 19.75
N GLU A 136 1.33 5.13 18.57
CA GLU A 136 2.13 5.20 17.34
C GLU A 136 2.30 6.65 16.85
N ARG A 137 1.27 7.49 16.96
CA ARG A 137 1.34 8.93 16.66
C ARG A 137 2.37 9.61 17.55
N GLU A 138 2.30 9.35 18.85
CA GLU A 138 3.25 9.88 19.83
C GLU A 138 4.68 9.45 19.51
N ARG A 139 4.91 8.15 19.29
CA ARG A 139 6.24 7.62 18.97
C ARG A 139 6.81 8.18 17.66
N LEU A 140 5.96 8.44 16.67
CA LEU A 140 6.36 9.01 15.37
C LEU A 140 6.41 10.55 15.36
N GLY A 141 6.16 11.19 16.51
CA GLY A 141 6.20 12.63 16.67
C GLY A 141 5.15 13.38 15.87
N ILE A 142 4.01 12.77 15.58
CA ILE A 142 2.88 13.45 14.93
C ILE A 142 2.28 14.42 15.93
N LYS A 143 2.56 15.71 15.74
CA LYS A 143 2.01 16.77 16.59
C LYS A 143 0.57 17.08 16.16
N PRO A 144 -0.33 17.37 17.10
CA PRO A 144 -1.63 17.93 16.77
C PRO A 144 -1.46 19.24 16.01
N VAL A 145 -2.19 19.40 14.92
CA VAL A 145 -2.08 20.60 14.08
C VAL A 145 -3.45 21.18 13.80
N THR A 146 -3.57 22.51 13.89
CA THR A 146 -4.73 23.24 13.37
C THR A 146 -4.71 23.19 11.85
N TRP A 147 -5.27 22.11 11.31
CA TRP A 147 -5.52 21.93 9.89
C TRP A 147 -6.99 22.25 9.60
N SER A 148 -7.27 23.02 8.54
CA SER A 148 -8.64 23.47 8.23
C SER A 148 -9.54 22.39 7.61
N GLY A 149 -9.03 21.16 7.45
CA GLY A 149 -9.73 20.08 6.74
C GLY A 149 -9.61 20.15 5.21
N LYS A 150 -9.00 21.19 4.66
CA LYS A 150 -8.84 21.39 3.20
C LYS A 150 -7.61 20.65 2.66
N LYS A 151 -7.77 19.94 1.55
CA LYS A 151 -6.68 19.23 0.83
C LYS A 151 -5.46 20.11 0.54
N ARG A 152 -5.66 21.37 0.14
CA ARG A 152 -4.55 22.29 -0.21
C ARG A 152 -3.63 22.61 0.96
N ASP A 153 -4.17 22.58 2.18
CA ASP A 153 -3.41 22.86 3.40
C ASP A 153 -2.52 21.67 3.81
N PHE A 154 -2.62 20.54 3.08
CA PHE A 154 -1.79 19.37 3.28
C PHE A 154 -0.36 19.53 2.73
N ALA A 155 -0.16 20.44 1.78
CA ALA A 155 1.11 20.58 1.06
C ALA A 155 2.35 20.84 1.95
N PRO A 156 2.28 21.63 3.04
CA PRO A 156 3.41 21.80 3.95
C PRO A 156 3.83 20.49 4.63
N PHE A 157 2.89 19.65 5.05
CA PHE A 157 3.18 18.37 5.69
C PHE A 157 3.80 17.37 4.72
N ALA A 158 3.25 17.28 3.50
CA ALA A 158 3.86 16.48 2.45
C ALA A 158 5.29 16.95 2.14
N ASP A 159 5.55 18.26 2.12
CA ASP A 159 6.90 18.81 1.92
C ASP A 159 7.85 18.43 3.05
N GLU A 160 7.40 18.55 4.30
CA GLU A 160 8.17 18.14 5.48
C GLU A 160 8.56 16.66 5.42
N PHE A 161 7.57 15.78 5.23
CA PHE A 161 7.79 14.33 5.21
C PHE A 161 8.68 13.90 4.04
N CYS A 162 8.41 14.41 2.84
CA CYS A 162 9.19 14.07 1.65
C CYS A 162 10.65 14.58 1.76
N ARG A 163 10.86 15.79 2.29
CA ARG A 163 12.22 16.33 2.49
C ARG A 163 13.00 15.54 3.54
N ALA A 164 12.36 15.12 4.63
CA ALA A 164 12.99 14.29 5.65
C ALA A 164 13.53 12.97 5.06
N LEU A 165 12.87 12.45 4.02
CA LEU A 165 13.29 11.26 3.28
C LEU A 165 14.19 11.57 2.07
N GLY A 166 14.60 12.82 1.87
CA GLY A 166 15.51 13.23 0.80
C GLY A 166 14.88 13.29 -0.60
N PHE A 167 13.55 13.38 -0.71
CA PHE A 167 12.91 13.70 -1.99
C PHE A 167 13.13 15.18 -2.34
N THR A 168 13.32 15.45 -3.62
CA THR A 168 13.47 16.80 -4.16
C THR A 168 12.13 17.33 -4.66
N ARG A 169 11.76 18.54 -4.21
CA ARG A 169 10.51 19.17 -4.63
C ARG A 169 10.58 19.72 -6.06
N ARG A 170 9.59 19.39 -6.88
CA ARG A 170 9.34 19.94 -8.21
C ARG A 170 7.88 20.36 -8.33
N ARG A 171 7.60 21.67 -8.21
CA ARG A 171 6.24 22.24 -8.16
C ARG A 171 5.42 21.65 -6.99
N ASN A 172 4.36 20.89 -7.30
CA ASN A 172 3.45 20.23 -6.36
C ASN A 172 3.74 18.72 -6.20
N ARG A 173 4.97 18.32 -6.51
CA ARG A 173 5.42 16.93 -6.49
C ARG A 173 6.79 16.83 -5.84
N TRP A 174 7.11 15.66 -5.31
CA TRP A 174 8.39 15.32 -4.71
C TRP A 174 8.94 14.08 -5.39
N LEU A 175 10.19 14.17 -5.85
CA LEU A 175 10.82 13.17 -6.70
C LEU A 175 12.07 12.62 -6.04
N LYS A 176 12.29 11.32 -6.15
CA LYS A 176 13.55 10.67 -5.77
C LYS A 176 13.87 9.62 -6.82
N THR A 177 15.02 9.76 -7.47
CA THR A 177 15.43 8.86 -8.56
C THR A 177 16.44 7.85 -8.04
N VAL A 178 16.20 6.57 -8.33
CA VAL A 178 17.20 5.50 -8.22
C VAL A 178 17.89 5.43 -9.57
N ALA A 179 19.08 6.04 -9.66
CA ALA A 179 19.85 6.10 -10.89
C ALA A 179 20.43 4.72 -11.23
N ASP A 180 20.14 4.25 -12.43
CA ASP A 180 20.76 3.08 -13.07
C ASP A 180 21.20 3.53 -14.46
N SER A 181 22.31 2.99 -15.00
CA SER A 181 23.04 3.59 -16.12
C SER A 181 22.20 3.79 -17.38
N ASP A 182 21.12 3.02 -17.56
CA ASP A 182 20.20 3.16 -18.69
C ASP A 182 18.70 3.18 -18.31
N ASP A 183 18.31 2.84 -17.07
CA ASP A 183 16.92 2.59 -16.64
C ASP A 183 16.57 3.25 -15.29
N ALA A 184 16.93 4.53 -15.12
CA ALA A 184 16.64 5.29 -13.91
C ALA A 184 15.14 5.26 -13.53
N LEU A 185 14.85 4.79 -12.33
CA LEU A 185 13.49 4.75 -11.76
C LEU A 185 13.23 6.00 -10.94
N THR A 186 12.21 6.77 -11.29
CA THR A 186 11.74 7.89 -10.48
C THR A 186 10.57 7.46 -9.60
N PHE A 187 10.70 7.75 -8.30
CA PHE A 187 9.63 7.65 -7.32
C PHE A 187 9.07 9.05 -7.09
N GLU A 188 7.80 9.24 -7.45
CA GLU A 188 7.08 10.50 -7.34
C GLU A 188 6.00 10.41 -6.27
N VAL A 189 6.00 11.36 -5.34
CA VAL A 189 4.88 11.67 -4.45
C VAL A 189 4.23 12.95 -4.97
N GLY A 190 2.92 12.93 -5.20
CA GLY A 190 2.13 14.09 -5.59
C GLY A 190 0.97 14.34 -4.63
N LEU A 191 0.30 15.48 -4.78
CA LEU A 191 -0.95 15.76 -4.09
C LEU A 191 -2.14 15.56 -5.02
N ASP A 192 -3.15 14.83 -4.56
CA ASP A 192 -4.47 14.87 -5.18
C ASP A 192 -5.25 16.08 -4.65
N THR A 193 -5.24 17.17 -5.42
CA THR A 193 -6.01 18.38 -5.12
C THR A 193 -7.39 18.39 -5.79
N GLY A 194 -7.79 17.32 -6.49
CA GLY A 194 -9.08 17.21 -7.17
C GLY A 194 -10.21 16.68 -6.27
N GLY A 195 -11.46 16.79 -6.75
CA GLY A 195 -12.64 16.21 -6.08
C GLY A 195 -13.17 17.00 -4.89
N ASN A 196 -13.85 16.32 -3.95
CA ASN A 196 -14.39 16.92 -2.73
C ASN A 196 -13.27 17.67 -1.97
N HIS A 197 -13.53 18.92 -1.61
CA HIS A 197 -12.56 19.79 -0.92
C HIS A 197 -12.18 19.28 0.48
N PHE A 198 -13.01 18.41 1.07
CA PHE A 198 -12.75 17.73 2.34
C PHE A 198 -12.04 16.39 2.10
N CYS A 199 -10.99 16.11 2.88
CA CYS A 199 -10.30 14.83 2.80
C CYS A 199 -11.11 13.71 3.45
N ILE A 200 -11.42 12.66 2.68
CA ILE A 200 -11.92 11.38 3.21
C ILE A 200 -10.75 10.41 3.49
N GLY A 201 -9.54 10.76 3.03
CA GLY A 201 -8.28 10.06 3.29
C GLY A 201 -7.09 10.93 2.83
N PRO A 202 -5.85 10.45 3.04
CA PRO A 202 -4.64 11.20 2.71
C PRO A 202 -4.63 11.69 1.25
N PRO A 203 -4.47 13.00 0.97
CA PRO A 203 -4.55 13.54 -0.40
C PRO A 203 -3.21 13.36 -1.15
N VAL A 204 -2.65 12.15 -1.10
CA VAL A 204 -1.35 11.80 -1.72
C VAL A 204 -1.56 10.80 -2.85
N ILE A 205 -0.80 10.99 -3.93
CA ILE A 205 -0.73 10.07 -5.06
C ILE A 205 0.72 9.64 -5.24
N PHE A 206 0.94 8.41 -5.68
CA PHE A 206 2.30 7.89 -5.85
C PHE A 206 2.48 7.36 -7.27
N LYS A 207 3.66 7.60 -7.84
CA LYS A 207 4.02 7.05 -9.14
C LYS A 207 5.44 6.52 -9.16
N ILE A 208 5.63 5.37 -9.81
CA ILE A 208 6.94 4.85 -10.18
C ILE A 208 7.00 4.79 -11.70
N TYR A 209 8.00 5.41 -12.30
CA TYR A 209 8.18 5.40 -13.76
C TYR A 209 9.67 5.46 -14.14
N CYS A 210 9.98 5.04 -15.36
CA CYS A 210 11.32 5.22 -15.92
C CYS A 210 11.43 6.63 -16.53
N GLU A 211 12.53 7.36 -16.29
CA GLU A 211 12.68 8.73 -16.83
C GLU A 211 12.59 8.79 -18.36
N ASN A 212 13.07 7.74 -19.03
CA ASN A 212 13.06 7.60 -20.49
C ASN A 212 11.70 7.17 -21.06
N ASP A 213 10.79 6.64 -20.23
CA ASP A 213 9.41 6.35 -20.62
C ASP A 213 8.43 6.66 -19.48
N PRO A 214 8.09 7.95 -19.30
CA PRO A 214 7.19 8.37 -18.23
C PRO A 214 5.72 8.06 -18.53
N LYS A 215 5.37 7.56 -19.73
CA LYS A 215 3.97 7.29 -20.09
C LYS A 215 3.45 6.02 -19.43
N LEU A 216 4.31 5.01 -19.29
CA LEU A 216 3.98 3.86 -18.46
C LEU A 216 4.48 4.11 -17.04
N ALA A 217 3.56 4.05 -16.10
CA ALA A 217 3.85 4.24 -14.69
C ALA A 217 3.08 3.22 -13.86
N PHE A 218 3.71 2.79 -12.78
CA PHE A 218 3.00 2.27 -11.62
C PHE A 218 2.31 3.46 -10.98
N GLU A 219 0.98 3.49 -10.96
CA GLU A 219 0.23 4.59 -10.35
C GLU A 219 -0.58 4.07 -9.17
N ILE A 220 -0.36 4.65 -7.99
CA ILE A 220 -1.14 4.41 -6.79
C ILE A 220 -2.00 5.64 -6.56
N THR A 221 -3.19 5.63 -7.18
CA THR A 221 -4.24 6.63 -6.97
C THR A 221 -5.28 6.15 -5.96
N ASN A 222 -5.40 4.83 -5.79
CA ASN A 222 -6.19 4.20 -4.74
C ASN A 222 -5.24 3.53 -3.74
N LEU A 223 -5.34 3.92 -2.47
CA LEU A 223 -4.53 3.37 -1.38
C LEU A 223 -4.79 1.86 -1.13
N GLU A 224 -5.86 1.29 -1.68
CA GLU A 224 -6.07 -0.18 -1.71
C GLU A 224 -4.96 -0.92 -2.48
N THR A 225 -4.30 -0.27 -3.44
CA THR A 225 -3.13 -0.86 -4.10
C THR A 225 -1.99 -1.08 -3.11
N PHE A 226 -1.79 -0.20 -2.12
CA PHE A 226 -0.82 -0.45 -1.04
C PHE A 226 -1.25 -1.61 -0.15
N ASP A 227 -2.54 -1.79 0.11
CA ASP A 227 -3.05 -2.92 0.90
C ASP A 227 -2.81 -4.26 0.22
N ARG A 228 -2.85 -4.31 -1.11
CA ARG A 228 -2.45 -5.49 -1.88
C ARG A 228 -0.94 -5.74 -1.82
N LEU A 229 -0.11 -4.68 -1.71
CA LEU A 229 1.34 -4.84 -1.57
C LEU A 229 1.72 -5.27 -0.14
N ILE A 230 1.16 -4.61 0.88
CA ILE A 230 1.35 -4.90 2.30
C ILE A 230 -0.04 -4.96 2.97
N PRO A 231 -0.56 -6.14 3.31
CA PRO A 231 -1.91 -6.30 3.82
C PRO A 231 -2.06 -5.69 5.22
N GLY A 232 -3.14 -4.92 5.40
CA GLY A 232 -3.47 -4.21 6.63
C GLY A 232 -3.01 -2.75 6.66
N VAL A 233 -2.25 -2.26 5.66
CA VAL A 233 -1.89 -0.83 5.59
C VAL A 233 -3.08 0.06 5.27
N VAL A 234 -4.20 -0.50 4.79
CA VAL A 234 -5.47 0.23 4.67
C VAL A 234 -5.94 0.78 6.01
N GLU A 235 -5.48 0.22 7.15
CA GLU A 235 -5.78 0.83 8.44
C GLU A 235 -5.30 2.28 8.47
N TYR A 236 -4.11 2.63 7.95
CA TYR A 236 -3.65 4.02 7.85
C TYR A 236 -4.54 4.94 6.99
N LYS A 237 -5.40 4.41 6.12
CA LYS A 237 -6.39 5.19 5.36
C LYS A 237 -7.58 5.60 6.24
N ARG A 238 -7.92 4.84 7.28
CA ARG A 238 -9.01 5.19 8.20
C ARG A 238 -8.60 6.40 9.03
N THR A 239 -9.40 7.46 8.97
CA THR A 239 -9.14 8.73 9.64
C THR A 239 -10.31 9.07 10.56
N PHE A 240 -10.01 9.32 11.84
CA PHE A 240 -11.02 9.75 12.82
C PHE A 240 -10.89 11.25 13.12
N ASP A 241 -9.70 11.80 12.93
CA ASP A 241 -9.36 13.20 13.16
C ASP A 241 -8.27 13.68 12.18
N SER A 242 -7.81 14.92 12.36
CA SER A 242 -6.72 15.52 11.56
C SER A 242 -5.39 14.80 11.73
N ASP A 243 -5.13 14.27 12.91
CA ASP A 243 -3.82 13.73 13.28
C ASP A 243 -3.66 12.32 12.71
N ASP A 244 -4.75 11.57 12.63
CA ASP A 244 -4.83 10.30 11.90
C ASP A 244 -4.60 10.48 10.40
N LEU A 245 -5.08 11.58 9.82
CA LEU A 245 -4.82 11.87 8.43
C LEU A 245 -3.32 12.09 8.18
N LEU A 246 -2.65 12.81 9.09
CA LEU A 246 -1.21 13.06 9.03
C LEU A 246 -0.42 11.77 9.25
N LEU A 247 -0.80 10.97 10.24
CA LEU A 247 -0.23 9.63 10.46
C LEU A 247 -0.36 8.79 9.18
N GLY A 248 -1.56 8.76 8.59
CA GLY A 248 -1.83 7.98 7.40
C GLY A 248 -0.99 8.41 6.20
N ALA A 249 -0.91 9.72 5.95
CA ALA A 249 -0.09 10.24 4.87
C ALA A 249 1.40 9.97 5.07
N LYS A 250 1.92 10.19 6.28
CA LYS A 250 3.31 9.88 6.63
C LYS A 250 3.58 8.38 6.42
N ALA A 251 2.68 7.52 6.89
CA ALA A 251 2.77 6.07 6.71
C ALA A 251 2.85 5.66 5.22
N PHE A 252 1.99 6.19 4.35
CA PHE A 252 2.04 5.85 2.93
C PHE A 252 3.29 6.38 2.22
N ILE A 253 3.79 7.58 2.60
CA ILE A 253 5.05 8.12 2.09
C ILE A 253 6.23 7.25 2.52
N GLU A 254 6.28 6.84 3.79
CA GLU A 254 7.32 5.98 4.35
C GLU A 254 7.29 4.55 3.79
N LEU A 255 6.09 4.01 3.53
CA LEU A 255 5.93 2.75 2.82
C LEU A 255 6.42 2.84 1.37
N PHE A 256 6.15 3.96 0.70
CA PHE A 256 6.62 4.19 -0.66
C PHE A 256 8.16 4.31 -0.71
N GLU A 257 8.78 4.96 0.27
CA GLU A 257 10.23 4.98 0.43
C GLU A 257 10.78 3.58 0.75
N SER A 258 10.09 2.79 1.58
CA SER A 258 10.47 1.40 1.87
C SER A 258 10.48 0.53 0.61
N LEU A 259 9.59 0.78 -0.36
CA LEU A 259 9.63 0.14 -1.68
C LEU A 259 10.83 0.61 -2.49
N ARG A 260 11.13 1.92 -2.50
CA ARG A 260 12.27 2.50 -3.21
C ARG A 260 13.61 1.90 -2.75
N ASP A 261 13.79 1.73 -1.45
CA ASP A 261 15.03 1.22 -0.86
C ASP A 261 15.47 -0.13 -1.43
N HIS A 262 14.52 -1.01 -1.78
CA HIS A 262 14.86 -2.31 -2.40
C HIS A 262 15.56 -2.14 -3.74
N TYR A 263 15.13 -1.19 -4.55
CA TYR A 263 15.75 -0.92 -5.85
C TYR A 263 17.11 -0.23 -5.70
N GLU A 264 17.34 0.50 -4.59
CA GLU A 264 18.65 1.08 -4.28
C GLU A 264 19.65 0.02 -3.79
N ILE A 265 19.21 -0.90 -2.94
CA ILE A 265 20.06 -1.99 -2.41
C ILE A 265 20.46 -2.94 -3.53
N ALA A 266 19.49 -3.38 -4.34
CA ALA A 266 19.76 -4.26 -5.48
C ALA A 266 20.75 -3.65 -6.49
N ARG A 267 20.84 -2.32 -6.57
CA ARG A 267 21.86 -1.64 -7.39
C ARG A 267 23.26 -1.78 -6.80
N ARG A 268 23.40 -1.61 -5.48
CA ARG A 268 24.71 -1.67 -4.79
C ARG A 268 25.32 -3.06 -4.86
N ASP A 269 24.51 -4.10 -4.82
CA ASP A 269 24.99 -5.49 -4.88
C ASP A 269 25.42 -5.90 -6.31
N ASN A 270 25.04 -5.14 -7.33
CA ASN A 270 25.36 -5.38 -8.74
C ASN A 270 26.41 -4.41 -9.33
N SER A 271 26.95 -3.48 -8.53
CA SER A 271 28.01 -2.52 -8.91
C SER A 271 29.36 -2.94 -8.35
#